data_AF-A0A3D0YHW6-F1
#
_entry.id   AF-A0A3D0YHW6-F1
#
_cell.length_a   1.000
_cell.length_b   1.000
_cell.length_c   1.000
_cell.angle_alpha   90.00
_cell.angle_beta   90.00
_cell.angle_gamma   90.00
#
_symmetry.space_group_name_H-M   'P 1'
#
loop_
_entity.id
_entity.type
_entity.pdbx_description
1 polymer ?
#
loop_
_entity_poly.entity_id
_entity_poly.type
_entity_poly.pdbx_seq_one_letter_code
_entity_poly.pdbx_strand_id
1 'polypeptide(L)'
;MAAKNDGYIDILLERYWSCETTLSEEQELRDFFSQSNLPAAWQPYAPLFAYTREEQSVSLSEGFDERLKKAMEKEKAGNKEYITIRIFAPLLRVAASLLLIVGLGISIFFITRQNNNPWFVETYDDPNAAIKDATYALEKLSHALQTTEEASLETIRVIDDLDIDWSALDSLMAEDEELTADSLAATAQEKKDTLHIGTFISNNKKEKEI
;
A
#
# COMPACT_ATOMS: atom_id res chain seq x y z
N MET A 1 28.94 43.78 23.72
CA MET A 1 27.92 42.77 24.08
C MET A 1 26.65 43.17 23.35
N ALA A 2 26.39 42.57 22.19
CA ALA A 2 25.27 42.95 21.34
C ALA A 2 23.99 42.38 21.94
N ALA A 3 23.08 43.26 22.36
CA ALA A 3 21.71 42.89 22.69
C ALA A 3 21.08 42.32 21.41
N LYS A 4 21.04 41.00 21.31
CA LYS A 4 20.44 40.31 20.19
C LYS A 4 18.93 40.48 20.30
N ASN A 5 18.30 40.93 19.23
CA ASN A 5 16.91 41.36 19.26
C ASN A 5 16.00 40.16 19.56
N ASP A 6 15.16 40.29 20.59
CA ASP A 6 14.34 39.18 21.09
C ASP A 6 13.42 38.59 20.01
N GLY A 7 12.87 39.43 19.13
CA GLY A 7 12.02 38.98 18.02
C GLY A 7 12.72 38.20 16.91
N TYR A 8 14.05 38.30 16.79
CA TYR A 8 14.79 37.51 15.80
C TYR A 8 14.95 36.05 16.24
N ILE A 9 15.19 35.83 17.54
CA ILE A 9 15.29 34.48 18.11
C ILE A 9 13.96 33.74 18.02
N ASP A 10 12.84 34.45 18.18
CA ASP A 10 11.50 33.87 18.07
C ASP A 10 11.22 33.31 16.66
N ILE A 11 11.54 34.10 15.62
CA ILE A 11 11.44 33.67 14.22
C ILE A 11 12.37 32.48 13.94
N LEU A 12 13.57 32.50 14.51
CA LEU A 12 14.55 31.43 14.34
C LEU A 12 14.10 30.12 15.00
N LEU A 13 13.43 30.22 16.14
CA LEU A 13 12.87 29.08 16.87
C LEU A 13 11.69 28.45 16.11
N GLU A 14 10.80 29.27 15.54
CA GLU A 14 9.70 28.79 14.69
C GLU A 14 10.21 28.04 13.45
N ARG A 15 11.26 28.58 12.81
CA ARG A 15 11.93 27.91 11.69
C ARG A 15 12.65 26.63 12.11
N TYR A 16 13.23 26.61 13.31
CA TYR A 16 13.87 25.41 13.87
C TYR A 16 12.82 24.30 14.07
N TRP A 17 11.65 24.65 14.60
CA TRP A 17 10.52 23.72 14.76
C TRP A 17 9.97 23.23 13.42
N SER A 18 10.02 24.08 12.39
CA SER A 18 9.65 23.73 11.01
C SER A 18 10.74 22.96 10.26
N CYS A 19 11.90 22.68 10.88
CA CYS A 19 13.08 22.05 10.27
C CYS A 19 13.62 22.81 9.05
N GLU A 20 13.47 24.13 9.03
CA GLU A 20 13.92 25.02 7.92
C GLU A 20 15.23 25.76 8.24
N THR A 21 15.89 25.44 9.36
CA THR A 21 17.14 26.07 9.79
C THR A 21 18.37 25.47 9.14
N THR A 22 19.39 26.31 8.95
CA THR A 22 20.73 25.89 8.55
C THR A 22 21.61 25.59 9.78
N LEU A 23 22.69 24.83 9.60
CA LEU A 23 23.62 24.50 10.70
C LEU A 23 24.22 25.75 11.40
N SER A 24 24.42 26.84 10.65
CA SER A 24 24.90 28.11 11.21
C SER A 24 23.87 28.77 12.13
N GLU A 25 22.60 28.74 11.73
CA GLU A 25 21.46 29.28 12.51
C GLU A 25 21.21 28.44 13.77
N GLU A 26 21.37 27.12 13.70
CA GLU A 26 21.29 26.24 14.87
C GLU A 26 22.42 26.47 15.86
N GLN A 27 23.65 26.70 15.37
CA GLN A 27 24.78 27.09 16.22
C GLN A 27 24.49 28.42 16.93
N GLU A 28 23.85 29.35 16.23
CA GLU A 28 23.43 30.62 16.78
C GLU A 28 22.38 30.50 17.89
N LEU A 29 21.38 29.62 17.72
CA LEU A 29 20.41 29.27 18.76
C LEU A 29 21.12 28.66 19.97
N ARG A 30 22.04 27.69 19.75
CA ARG A 30 22.80 27.05 20.83
C ARG A 30 23.61 28.07 21.64
N ASP A 31 24.29 29.00 20.97
CA ASP A 31 25.07 30.03 21.64
C ASP A 31 24.19 31.00 22.42
N PHE A 32 23.01 31.33 21.90
CA PHE A 32 22.02 32.16 22.59
C PHE A 32 21.49 31.49 23.87
N PHE A 33 21.01 30.24 23.76
CA PHE A 33 20.45 29.49 24.90
C PHE A 33 21.51 29.04 25.92
N SER A 34 22.81 29.13 25.57
CA SER A 34 23.91 28.87 26.51
C SER A 34 24.22 30.05 27.45
N GLN A 35 23.66 31.24 27.18
CA GLN A 35 23.84 32.41 28.02
C GLN A 35 22.87 32.37 29.20
N SER A 36 23.33 32.75 30.40
CA SER A 36 22.56 32.69 31.64
C SER A 36 21.52 33.81 31.82
N ASN A 37 21.31 34.69 30.83
CA ASN A 37 20.37 35.80 30.88
C ASN A 37 19.28 35.64 29.81
N LEU A 38 18.38 34.68 30.01
CA LEU A 38 17.25 34.41 29.11
C LEU A 38 15.95 34.97 29.71
N PRO A 39 15.15 35.72 28.91
CA PRO A 39 13.77 36.08 29.25
C PRO A 39 12.94 34.88 29.72
N ALA A 40 12.00 35.12 30.64
CA ALA A 40 11.19 34.07 31.28
C ALA A 40 10.45 33.15 30.29
N ALA A 41 10.09 33.65 29.11
CA ALA A 41 9.41 32.88 28.06
C ALA A 41 10.28 31.76 27.45
N TRP A 42 11.61 31.87 27.51
CA TRP A 42 12.53 30.97 26.84
C TRP A 42 13.33 30.05 27.78
N GLN A 43 13.25 30.27 29.08
CA GLN A 43 13.84 29.37 30.07
C GLN A 43 13.38 27.90 29.93
N PRO A 44 12.13 27.59 29.58
CA PRO A 44 11.69 26.20 29.39
C PRO A 44 12.39 25.50 28.22
N TYR A 45 12.86 26.25 27.21
CA TYR A 45 13.49 25.69 26.00
C TYR A 45 15.01 25.58 26.12
N ALA A 46 15.64 26.25 27.08
CA ALA A 46 17.07 26.16 27.35
C ALA A 46 17.64 24.72 27.47
N PRO A 47 16.99 23.75 28.17
CA PRO A 47 17.52 22.39 28.26
C PRO A 47 17.63 21.66 26.91
N LEU A 48 16.81 22.03 25.90
CA LEU A 48 16.86 21.41 24.57
C LEU A 48 18.18 21.68 23.85
N PHE A 49 18.77 22.85 24.09
CA PHE A 49 20.03 23.27 23.46
C PHE A 49 21.26 22.99 24.35
N ALA A 50 21.05 22.76 25.65
CA ALA A 50 22.13 22.47 26.61
C ALA A 50 22.71 21.05 26.43
N TYR A 51 21.84 20.04 26.33
CA TYR A 51 22.24 18.63 26.28
C TYR A 51 23.05 18.29 25.02
N THR A 52 22.72 18.92 23.89
CA THR A 52 23.37 18.67 22.61
C THR A 52 24.83 19.17 22.55
N ARG A 53 25.28 20.02 23.49
CA ARG A 53 26.70 20.40 23.61
C ARG A 53 27.49 19.36 24.40
N GLU A 54 26.89 18.76 25.43
CA GLU A 54 27.56 17.75 26.25
C GLU A 54 27.85 16.48 25.44
N GLU A 55 26.93 16.07 24.56
CA GLU A 55 27.15 14.92 23.67
C GLU A 55 28.18 15.18 22.56
N GLN A 56 28.37 16.43 22.11
CA GLN A 56 29.44 16.77 21.15
C GLN A 56 30.85 16.52 21.71
N SER A 57 30.99 16.49 23.04
CA SER A 57 32.26 16.15 23.69
C SER A 57 32.50 14.64 23.82
N VAL A 58 31.46 13.83 23.59
CA VAL A 58 31.57 12.37 23.56
C VAL A 58 32.11 11.97 22.18
N SER A 59 33.43 12.07 22.03
CA SER A 59 34.11 11.53 20.87
C SER A 59 33.99 10.01 20.85
N LEU A 60 33.84 9.45 19.65
CA LEU A 60 33.85 8.00 19.47
C LEU A 60 35.15 7.41 20.03
N SER A 61 35.05 6.26 20.71
CA SER A 61 36.23 5.55 21.22
C SER A 61 37.23 5.28 20.10
N GLU A 62 38.53 5.44 20.38
CA GLU A 62 39.60 5.10 19.44
C GLU A 62 39.42 3.65 18.93
N GLY A 63 39.17 3.49 17.62
CA GLY A 63 38.89 2.19 16.99
C GLY A 63 37.42 1.85 16.72
N PHE A 64 36.46 2.76 16.98
CA PHE A 64 35.06 2.55 16.56
C PHE A 64 34.94 2.38 15.05
N ASP A 65 35.62 3.23 14.27
CA ASP A 65 35.57 3.19 12.81
C ASP A 65 36.11 1.86 12.25
N GLU A 66 37.18 1.33 12.84
CA GLU A 66 37.72 0.02 12.46
C GLU A 66 36.75 -1.12 12.78
N ARG A 67 36.10 -1.08 13.95
CA ARG A 67 35.08 -2.06 14.34
C ARG A 67 33.85 -1.98 13.44
N LEU A 68 33.40 -0.77 13.10
CA LEU A 68 32.28 -0.53 12.21
C LEU A 68 32.59 -1.04 10.80
N LYS A 69 33.75 -0.68 10.26
CA LYS A 69 34.21 -1.16 8.95
C LYS A 69 34.26 -2.68 8.91
N LYS A 70 34.81 -3.32 9.95
CA LYS A 70 34.88 -4.77 10.07
C LYS A 70 33.49 -5.42 10.18
N ALA A 71 32.52 -4.79 10.85
CA ALA A 71 31.14 -5.25 10.91
C ALA A 71 30.44 -5.16 9.54
N MET A 72 30.58 -4.03 8.84
CA MET A 72 30.03 -3.84 7.49
C MET A 72 30.62 -4.80 6.46
N GLU A 73 31.93 -5.08 6.54
CA GLU A 73 32.58 -6.06 5.65
C GLU A 73 32.15 -7.50 5.96
N LYS A 74 31.95 -7.85 7.23
CA LYS A 74 31.44 -9.17 7.65
C LYS A 74 30.02 -9.42 7.14
N GLU A 75 29.15 -8.42 7.16
CA GLU A 75 27.79 -8.51 6.61
C GLU A 75 27.82 -8.69 5.08
N LYS A 76 28.65 -7.90 4.37
CA LYS A 76 28.85 -8.06 2.92
C LYS A 76 29.41 -9.43 2.54
N ALA A 77 30.20 -10.05 3.41
CA ALA A 77 30.75 -11.39 3.19
C ALA A 77 29.74 -12.52 3.42
N GLY A 78 28.65 -12.29 4.17
CA GLY A 78 27.58 -13.25 4.43
C GLY A 78 26.66 -13.52 3.24
N ASN A 79 26.63 -12.61 2.26
CA ASN A 79 25.75 -12.72 1.08
C ASN A 79 26.44 -13.40 -0.11
N LYS A 80 27.37 -14.33 0.15
CA LYS A 80 28.17 -15.04 -0.87
C LYS A 80 27.54 -16.35 -1.36
N GLU A 81 26.33 -16.69 -0.96
CA GLU A 81 25.68 -17.93 -1.42
C GLU A 81 25.12 -17.82 -2.87
N TYR A 82 25.05 -16.61 -3.43
CA TYR A 82 24.58 -16.36 -4.79
C TYR A 82 25.65 -16.51 -5.90
N ILE A 83 26.83 -17.05 -5.58
CA ILE A 83 27.93 -17.19 -6.57
C ILE A 83 27.54 -18.17 -7.70
N THR A 84 26.70 -19.17 -7.43
CA THR A 84 26.33 -20.20 -8.42
C THR A 84 25.60 -19.63 -9.64
N ILE A 85 24.67 -18.67 -9.45
CA ILE A 85 23.92 -18.08 -10.57
C ILE A 85 24.83 -17.23 -11.47
N ARG A 86 25.85 -16.59 -10.89
CA ARG A 86 26.77 -15.71 -11.62
C ARG A 86 27.71 -16.47 -12.57
N ILE A 87 28.02 -17.74 -12.31
CA ILE A 87 28.84 -18.59 -13.19
C ILE A 87 28.06 -18.98 -14.46
N PHE A 88 26.75 -19.14 -14.37
CA PHE A 88 25.88 -19.44 -15.51
C PHE A 88 25.40 -18.19 -16.25
N ALA A 89 25.62 -16.99 -15.71
CA ALA A 89 25.27 -15.72 -16.36
C ALA A 89 25.80 -15.57 -17.81
N PRO A 90 27.06 -15.90 -18.15
CA PRO A 90 27.52 -15.84 -19.54
C PRO A 90 26.82 -16.86 -20.45
N LEU A 91 26.54 -18.07 -19.94
CA LEU A 91 25.80 -19.10 -20.69
C LEU A 91 24.35 -18.68 -20.92
N LEU A 92 23.71 -18.06 -19.93
CA LEU A 92 22.35 -17.51 -20.05
C LEU A 92 22.26 -16.37 -21.06
N ARG A 93 23.29 -15.50 -21.15
CA ARG A 93 23.35 -14.44 -22.17
C ARG A 93 23.40 -15.03 -23.59
N VAL A 94 24.23 -16.06 -23.79
CA VAL A 94 24.31 -16.77 -25.08
C VAL A 94 23.00 -17.50 -25.37
N ALA A 95 22.45 -18.22 -24.40
CA ALA A 95 21.18 -18.93 -24.54
C ALA A 95 20.03 -17.98 -24.87
N ALA A 96 19.93 -16.83 -24.22
CA ALA A 96 18.91 -15.81 -24.49
C ALA A 96 19.04 -15.23 -25.91
N SER A 97 20.27 -14.97 -26.38
CA SER A 97 20.52 -14.53 -27.75
C SER A 97 20.08 -15.57 -28.78
N LEU A 98 20.42 -16.85 -28.56
CA LEU A 98 19.98 -17.95 -29.41
C LEU A 98 18.45 -18.11 -29.37
N LEU A 99 17.82 -18.00 -28.20
CA LEU A 99 16.37 -18.06 -28.04
C LEU A 99 15.65 -16.94 -28.77
N LEU A 100 16.18 -15.71 -28.78
CA LEU A 100 15.61 -14.62 -29.56
C LEU A 100 15.71 -14.90 -31.06
N ILE A 101 16.86 -15.36 -31.55
CA ILE A 101 17.04 -15.66 -32.97
C ILE A 101 16.10 -16.80 -33.40
N VAL A 102 16.04 -17.87 -32.62
CA VAL A 102 15.18 -19.02 -32.87
C VAL A 102 13.70 -18.64 -32.73
N GLY A 103 13.33 -17.89 -31.70
CA GLY A 103 11.97 -17.42 -31.45
C GLY A 103 11.47 -16.48 -32.56
N LEU A 104 12.31 -15.57 -33.05
CA LEU A 104 11.99 -14.72 -34.20
C LEU A 104 11.88 -15.56 -35.48
N GLY A 105 12.79 -16.49 -35.72
CA GLY A 105 12.74 -17.38 -36.87
C GLY A 105 11.49 -18.25 -36.90
N ILE A 106 11.11 -18.83 -35.75
CA ILE A 106 9.88 -19.60 -35.58
C ILE A 106 8.66 -18.69 -35.75
N SER A 107 8.64 -17.49 -35.15
CA SER A 107 7.55 -16.53 -35.28
C SER A 107 7.31 -16.13 -36.73
N ILE A 108 8.36 -15.74 -37.46
CA ILE A 108 8.28 -15.40 -38.89
C ILE A 108 7.82 -16.62 -39.69
N PHE A 109 8.38 -17.80 -39.44
CA PHE A 109 7.98 -19.03 -40.12
C PHE A 109 6.49 -19.36 -39.90
N PHE A 110 5.99 -19.20 -38.66
CA PHE A 110 4.57 -19.39 -38.36
C PHE A 110 3.69 -18.34 -39.03
N ILE A 111 4.07 -17.06 -39.00
CA ILE A 111 3.33 -15.96 -39.64
C ILE A 111 3.26 -16.17 -41.17
N THR A 112 4.38 -16.46 -41.81
CA THR A 112 4.44 -16.71 -43.26
C THR A 112 3.69 -17.98 -43.64
N ARG A 113 3.65 -18.99 -42.76
CA ARG A 113 2.87 -20.21 -43.00
C ARG A 113 1.37 -20.04 -42.70
N GLN A 114 1.00 -19.08 -41.84
CA GLN A 114 -0.39 -18.82 -41.49
C GLN A 114 -1.11 -17.83 -42.42
N ASN A 115 -0.43 -16.96 -43.21
CA ASN A 115 -1.22 -15.98 -43.95
C ASN A 115 -0.57 -15.36 -45.20
N ASN A 116 -1.03 -15.81 -46.37
CA ASN A 116 -0.90 -15.11 -47.67
C ASN A 116 -2.12 -14.21 -47.96
N ASN A 117 -2.96 -13.88 -46.97
CA ASN A 117 -4.11 -12.99 -47.14
C ASN A 117 -4.08 -11.86 -46.08
N PRO A 118 -3.63 -10.63 -46.42
CA PRO A 118 -3.69 -9.50 -45.50
C PRO A 118 -5.16 -9.16 -45.20
N TRP A 119 -5.73 -9.79 -44.18
CA TRP A 119 -7.09 -9.57 -43.70
C TRP A 119 -7.10 -8.27 -42.88
N PHE A 120 -7.08 -7.15 -43.59
CA PHE A 120 -7.76 -5.94 -43.12
C PHE A 120 -8.92 -5.76 -44.08
N VAL A 121 -9.96 -6.57 -43.87
CA VAL A 121 -11.24 -6.39 -44.54
C VAL A 121 -12.00 -5.44 -43.63
N GLU A 122 -12.32 -4.25 -44.13
CA GLU A 122 -13.36 -3.41 -43.55
C GLU A 122 -14.57 -4.34 -43.30
N THR A 123 -14.92 -4.60 -42.04
CA THR A 123 -15.79 -5.72 -41.65
C THR A 123 -17.19 -5.70 -42.30
N TYR A 124 -17.55 -4.64 -43.02
CA TYR A 124 -18.76 -4.54 -43.82
C TYR A 124 -18.49 -3.82 -45.14
N ASP A 125 -18.85 -4.43 -46.28
CA ASP A 125 -18.78 -3.81 -47.61
C ASP A 125 -19.94 -2.80 -47.87
N ASP A 126 -21.02 -2.87 -47.10
CA ASP A 126 -22.19 -2.00 -47.20
C ASP A 126 -22.42 -1.23 -45.88
N PRO A 127 -22.34 0.13 -45.90
CA PRO A 127 -22.58 0.96 -44.72
C PRO A 127 -23.93 0.69 -44.02
N ASN A 128 -24.95 0.30 -44.78
CA ASN A 128 -26.28 0.07 -44.22
C ASN A 128 -26.36 -1.21 -43.37
N ALA A 129 -25.55 -2.23 -43.70
CA ALA A 129 -25.50 -3.47 -42.92
C ALA A 129 -24.89 -3.25 -41.53
N ALA A 130 -23.80 -2.47 -41.47
CA ALA A 130 -23.14 -2.12 -40.21
C ALA A 130 -24.06 -1.32 -39.28
N ILE A 131 -24.80 -0.34 -39.83
CA ILE A 131 -25.74 0.49 -39.08
C ILE A 131 -26.89 -0.35 -38.50
N LYS A 132 -27.39 -1.31 -39.28
CA LYS A 132 -28.46 -2.20 -38.84
C LYS A 132 -28.05 -3.05 -37.64
N ASP A 133 -26.87 -3.66 -37.70
CA ASP A 133 -26.37 -4.51 -36.62
C ASP A 133 -26.02 -3.70 -35.36
N ALA A 134 -25.47 -2.50 -35.53
CA ALA A 134 -25.22 -1.57 -34.43
C ALA A 134 -26.53 -1.13 -33.76
N THR A 135 -27.56 -0.82 -34.54
CA THR A 135 -28.87 -0.41 -34.03
C THR A 135 -29.56 -1.56 -33.31
N TYR A 136 -29.47 -2.78 -33.84
CA TYR A 136 -29.97 -3.99 -33.18
C TYR A 136 -29.27 -4.26 -31.83
N ALA A 137 -27.94 -4.08 -31.77
CA ALA A 137 -27.20 -4.21 -30.53
C ALA A 137 -27.63 -3.14 -29.49
N LEU A 138 -27.79 -1.89 -29.93
CA LEU A 138 -28.26 -0.80 -29.07
C LEU A 138 -29.71 -1.01 -28.59
N GLU A 139 -30.58 -1.54 -29.43
CA GLU A 139 -31.97 -1.88 -29.07
C GLU A 139 -32.00 -2.96 -27.98
N LYS A 140 -31.19 -4.02 -28.12
CA LYS A 140 -31.06 -5.05 -27.08
C LYS A 140 -30.52 -4.50 -25.76
N LEU A 141 -29.53 -3.62 -25.82
CA LEU A 141 -28.98 -2.96 -24.63
C LEU A 141 -30.04 -2.08 -23.97
N SER A 142 -30.79 -1.30 -24.76
CA SER A 142 -31.89 -0.48 -24.26
C SER A 142 -32.94 -1.34 -23.55
N HIS A 143 -33.35 -2.46 -24.16
CA HIS A 143 -34.30 -3.40 -23.57
C HIS A 143 -33.77 -4.03 -22.27
N ALA A 144 -32.49 -4.39 -22.24
CA ALA A 144 -31.85 -4.90 -21.04
C ALA A 144 -31.84 -3.84 -19.92
N LEU A 145 -31.55 -2.57 -20.24
CA LEU A 145 -31.55 -1.50 -19.24
C LEU A 145 -32.95 -1.23 -18.68
N GLN A 146 -33.97 -1.16 -19.55
CA GLN A 146 -35.35 -0.94 -19.11
C GLN A 146 -35.85 -2.07 -18.20
N THR A 147 -35.58 -3.33 -18.57
CA THR A 147 -35.94 -4.48 -17.73
C THR A 147 -35.20 -4.51 -16.41
N THR A 148 -33.93 -4.07 -16.38
CA THR A 148 -33.19 -3.93 -15.11
C THR A 148 -33.70 -2.80 -14.22
N GLU A 149 -34.18 -1.71 -14.80
CA GLU A 149 -34.76 -0.59 -14.04
C GLU A 149 -35.99 -1.05 -13.28
N GLU A 150 -36.91 -1.77 -13.94
CA GLU A 150 -38.12 -2.31 -13.32
C GLU A 150 -37.80 -3.27 -12.17
N ALA A 151 -36.89 -4.24 -12.40
CA ALA A 151 -36.46 -5.18 -11.37
C ALA A 151 -35.74 -4.49 -10.18
N SER A 152 -34.97 -3.42 -10.46
CA SER A 152 -34.30 -2.64 -9.42
C SER A 152 -35.28 -1.84 -8.57
N LEU A 153 -36.32 -1.26 -9.18
CA LEU A 153 -37.34 -0.49 -8.47
C LEU A 153 -38.22 -1.39 -7.60
N GLU A 154 -38.54 -2.60 -8.05
CA GLU A 154 -39.21 -3.59 -7.21
C GLU A 154 -38.35 -3.97 -6.01
N THR A 155 -37.05 -4.21 -6.23
CA THR A 155 -36.13 -4.55 -5.14
C THR A 155 -35.98 -3.41 -4.13
N ILE A 156 -35.85 -2.15 -4.60
CA ILE A 156 -35.78 -0.98 -3.73
C ILE A 156 -37.09 -0.83 -2.94
N ARG A 157 -38.25 -1.06 -3.54
CA ARG A 157 -39.54 -1.02 -2.83
C ARG A 157 -39.65 -2.11 -1.76
N VAL A 158 -39.18 -3.32 -2.06
CA VAL A 158 -39.14 -4.41 -1.07
C VAL A 158 -38.21 -4.03 0.08
N ILE A 159 -37.04 -3.47 -0.19
CA ILE A 159 -36.09 -2.99 0.84
C ILE A 159 -36.67 -1.84 1.65
N ASP A 160 -37.53 -1.00 1.07
CA ASP A 160 -38.21 0.10 1.77
C ASP A 160 -39.36 -0.42 2.67
N ASP A 161 -40.04 -1.50 2.26
CA ASP A 161 -41.11 -2.15 3.03
C ASP A 161 -40.57 -3.04 4.17
N LEU A 162 -39.40 -3.64 3.97
CA LEU A 162 -38.60 -4.17 5.06
C LEU A 162 -38.06 -2.98 5.85
N ASP A 163 -38.64 -2.68 7.02
CA ASP A 163 -38.16 -1.64 7.94
C ASP A 163 -36.77 -2.01 8.51
N ILE A 164 -35.74 -1.96 7.66
CA ILE A 164 -34.37 -2.38 7.98
C ILE A 164 -33.77 -1.34 8.93
N ASP A 165 -33.53 -1.75 10.17
CA ASP A 165 -32.80 -0.96 11.15
C ASP A 165 -31.30 -0.95 10.81
N TRP A 166 -30.88 0.07 10.04
CA TRP A 166 -29.49 0.29 9.66
C TRP A 166 -28.56 0.51 10.87
N SER A 167 -29.09 0.88 12.05
CA SER A 167 -28.29 1.02 13.28
C SER A 167 -27.93 -0.32 13.92
N ALA A 168 -28.79 -1.34 13.76
CA ALA A 168 -28.51 -2.70 14.22
C ALA A 168 -27.44 -3.39 13.38
N LEU A 169 -27.33 -3.07 12.09
CA LEU A 169 -26.26 -3.56 11.20
C LEU A 169 -24.88 -2.98 11.58
N ASP A 170 -24.83 -1.72 11.99
CA ASP A 170 -23.60 -1.08 12.49
C ASP A 170 -23.17 -1.71 13.82
N SER A 171 -24.13 -2.03 14.70
CA SER A 171 -23.86 -2.73 15.96
C SER A 171 -23.35 -4.16 15.77
N LEU A 172 -23.74 -4.85 14.68
CA LEU A 172 -23.26 -6.20 14.36
C LEU A 172 -21.84 -6.19 13.75
N MET A 173 -21.46 -5.09 13.07
CA MET A 173 -20.11 -4.88 12.55
C MET A 173 -19.15 -4.32 13.62
N ALA A 174 -19.70 -3.65 14.64
CA ALA A 174 -18.96 -3.13 15.79
C ALA A 174 -18.65 -4.19 16.86
N GLU A 175 -19.15 -5.43 16.75
CA GLU A 175 -18.84 -6.53 17.68
C GLU A 175 -17.48 -7.23 17.43
N ASP A 176 -16.64 -6.72 16.52
CA ASP A 176 -15.25 -7.16 16.35
C ASP A 176 -14.21 -6.13 16.86
N GLU A 177 -14.50 -5.40 17.93
CA GLU A 177 -13.49 -4.57 18.62
C GLU A 177 -13.45 -4.78 20.15
N GLU A 178 -12.23 -4.91 20.69
CA GLU A 178 -11.86 -4.90 22.12
C GLU A 178 -11.91 -6.20 22.97
N LEU A 179 -11.01 -7.14 22.68
CA LEU A 179 -10.45 -8.03 23.72
C LEU A 179 -9.47 -7.25 24.62
N THR A 180 -10.00 -6.57 25.62
CA THR A 180 -9.17 -6.04 26.73
C THR A 180 -8.77 -7.18 27.67
N ALA A 181 -7.49 -7.22 28.04
CA ALA A 181 -6.82 -8.35 28.70
C ALA A 181 -7.23 -8.59 30.18
N ASP A 182 -8.25 -7.92 30.70
CA ASP A 182 -8.57 -7.89 32.14
C ASP A 182 -9.81 -8.70 32.57
N SER A 183 -10.56 -9.32 31.65
CA SER A 183 -11.75 -10.13 32.02
C SER A 183 -11.52 -11.65 32.04
N LEU A 184 -10.32 -12.13 31.70
CA LEU A 184 -9.98 -13.57 31.63
C LEU A 184 -9.80 -14.27 32.99
N ALA A 185 -10.04 -13.60 34.13
CA ALA A 185 -9.92 -14.21 35.46
C ALA A 185 -11.26 -14.63 36.10
N ALA A 186 -12.41 -14.27 35.52
CA ALA A 186 -13.72 -14.45 36.19
C ALA A 186 -14.65 -15.50 35.56
N THR A 187 -14.32 -16.07 34.41
CA THR A 187 -15.16 -17.08 33.72
C THR A 187 -14.44 -18.42 33.52
N ALA A 188 -13.67 -18.86 34.53
CA ALA A 188 -13.08 -20.21 34.56
C ALA A 188 -14.01 -21.29 35.14
N GLN A 189 -15.24 -20.94 35.53
CA GLN A 189 -16.22 -21.91 36.00
C GLN A 189 -17.61 -21.42 35.60
N GLU A 190 -18.17 -21.97 34.53
CA GLU A 190 -19.50 -22.58 34.52
C GLU A 190 -19.97 -22.79 33.07
N LYS A 191 -20.57 -23.97 32.86
CA LYS A 191 -21.43 -24.32 31.71
C LYS A 191 -20.76 -24.79 30.41
N LYS A 192 -20.39 -26.08 30.48
CA LYS A 192 -20.64 -27.06 29.43
C LYS A 192 -22.07 -26.96 28.88
N ASP A 193 -22.21 -27.32 27.61
CA ASP A 193 -23.45 -27.61 26.88
C ASP A 193 -24.07 -26.41 26.15
N THR A 194 -23.65 -26.17 24.90
CA THR A 194 -24.50 -26.48 23.73
C THR A 194 -23.72 -26.38 22.43
N LEU A 195 -23.87 -27.45 21.65
CA LEU A 195 -23.22 -27.76 20.38
C LEU A 195 -24.12 -27.33 19.21
N HIS A 196 -23.56 -27.37 18.00
CA HIS A 196 -24.20 -27.36 16.67
C HIS A 196 -24.25 -26.03 15.90
N ILE A 197 -23.09 -25.62 15.36
CA ILE A 197 -23.06 -24.99 14.05
C ILE A 197 -22.35 -25.97 13.11
N GLY A 198 -23.13 -26.64 12.28
CA GLY A 198 -22.61 -27.61 11.34
C GLY A 198 -23.73 -28.46 10.79
N THR A 199 -23.89 -28.38 9.47
CA THR A 199 -24.76 -29.17 8.58
C THR A 199 -26.04 -28.45 8.19
N PHE A 200 -26.08 -27.98 6.94
CA PHE A 200 -27.20 -28.19 6.01
C PHE A 200 -26.82 -27.60 4.65
N ILE A 201 -26.18 -28.38 3.77
CA ILE A 201 -26.61 -28.55 2.36
C ILE A 201 -26.06 -29.91 1.90
N SER A 202 -26.94 -30.91 1.76
CA SER A 202 -26.70 -32.06 0.88
C SER A 202 -28.03 -32.58 0.32
N ASN A 203 -28.17 -32.39 -1.00
CA ASN A 203 -28.96 -33.11 -2.02
C ASN A 203 -30.17 -33.98 -1.65
N ASN A 204 -31.29 -33.76 -2.36
CA ASN A 204 -31.96 -34.72 -3.29
C ASN A 204 -33.17 -34.04 -3.98
N LYS A 205 -33.19 -33.91 -5.31
CA LYS A 205 -33.70 -34.84 -6.35
C LYS A 205 -35.23 -35.05 -6.37
N LYS A 206 -35.83 -34.66 -7.51
CA LYS A 206 -36.98 -35.25 -8.26
C LYS A 206 -37.17 -34.37 -9.50
N GLU A 207 -36.77 -34.74 -10.72
CA GLU A 207 -37.29 -35.81 -11.58
C GLU A 207 -38.82 -35.87 -11.62
N LYS A 208 -39.41 -35.36 -12.70
CA LYS A 208 -40.63 -35.87 -13.32
C LYS A 208 -40.72 -35.42 -14.79
N GLU A 209 -40.69 -36.41 -15.67
CA GLU A 209 -41.24 -36.39 -17.04
C GLU A 209 -42.66 -35.83 -17.05
N ILE A 210 -43.04 -35.03 -18.07
CA ILE A 210 -43.71 -35.44 -19.31
C ILE A 210 -43.41 -34.36 -20.37
#